data_AF-A0A5C0VMQ2-F1
#
_entry.id   AF-A0A5C0VMQ2-F1
#
_cell.length_a   1.000
_cell.length_b   1.000
_cell.length_c   1.000
_cell.angle_alpha   90.00
_cell.angle_beta   90.00
_cell.angle_gamma   90.00
#
_symmetry.space_group_name_H-M   'P 1'
#
loop_
_entity.id
_entity.type
_entity.pdbx_description
1 polymer ?
#
loop_
_entity_poly.entity_id
_entity_poly.type
_entity_poly.pdbx_seq_one_letter_code
_entity_poly.pdbx_strand_id
1 'polypeptide(L)'
;MKFPSLKQIVYTALAVFQRFPIPLLFAVLATSSLIALTVKDLNNIYNEDLVKGAYIGNLGLALTLAFALFAERRKLKNSIKIGVNTALIAFLFSLSFILNPFEKAAHILILLILAFAFHLLVSVAAFHKTEDNQAFWQLNKSLFLRFLTSALYSAVLFIGLSIAILSIQVLFDTKWSESIYLRLWLFIVGIFNTLFFLSGVPKPLETLEEEQSYPKGLKIFTQYVLIL
;
A
#
# COMPACT_ATOMS: atom_id res chain seq x y z
N MET A 1 13.84 -14.17 -22.06
CA MET A 1 13.09 -13.98 -20.80
C MET A 1 11.86 -14.86 -20.84
N LYS A 2 11.66 -15.78 -19.88
CA LYS A 2 10.43 -16.58 -19.80
C LYS A 2 9.36 -15.71 -19.13
N PHE A 3 8.19 -15.56 -19.76
CA PHE A 3 7.06 -14.91 -19.10
C PHE A 3 6.80 -15.64 -17.77
N PRO A 4 6.67 -14.92 -16.64
CA PRO A 4 6.30 -15.56 -15.38
C PRO A 4 4.99 -16.29 -15.62
N SER A 5 4.98 -17.59 -15.33
CA SER A 5 3.77 -18.38 -15.49
C SER A 5 2.69 -17.85 -14.55
N LEU A 6 1.41 -18.02 -14.90
CA LEU A 6 0.29 -17.70 -13.99
C LEU A 6 0.49 -18.29 -12.59
N LYS A 7 1.14 -19.47 -12.51
CA LYS A 7 1.54 -20.11 -11.24
C LYS A 7 2.48 -19.24 -10.41
N GLN A 8 3.42 -18.53 -11.02
CA GLN A 8 4.37 -17.66 -10.33
C GLN A 8 3.69 -16.41 -9.76
N ILE A 9 2.71 -15.85 -10.48
CA ILE A 9 1.90 -14.72 -9.99
C ILE A 9 1.09 -15.15 -8.77
N VAL A 10 0.39 -16.28 -8.86
CA VAL A 10 -0.40 -16.84 -7.75
C VAL A 10 0.49 -17.16 -6.55
N TYR A 11 1.63 -17.80 -6.77
CA TYR A 11 2.60 -18.08 -5.70
C TYR A 11 3.08 -16.81 -5.01
N THR A 12 3.37 -15.76 -5.78
CA THR A 12 3.81 -14.47 -5.23
C THR A 12 2.71 -13.82 -4.41
N ALA A 13 1.46 -13.83 -4.89
CA ALA A 13 0.31 -13.30 -4.16
C ALA A 13 0.07 -14.07 -2.84
N LEU A 14 0.14 -15.40 -2.87
CA LEU A 14 0.01 -16.24 -1.68
C LEU A 14 1.15 -15.98 -0.66
N ALA A 15 2.38 -15.82 -1.13
CA ALA A 15 3.51 -15.49 -0.28
C ALA A 15 3.34 -14.12 0.41
N VAL A 16 2.78 -13.13 -0.31
CA VAL A 16 2.44 -11.82 0.26
C VAL A 16 1.33 -11.95 1.29
N PHE A 17 0.28 -12.73 1.00
CA PHE A 17 -0.83 -12.97 1.93
C PHE A 17 -0.37 -13.64 3.22
N GLN A 18 0.53 -14.62 3.13
CA GLN A 18 1.09 -15.30 4.30
C GLN A 18 1.95 -14.37 5.16
N ARG A 19 2.69 -13.44 4.55
CA ARG A 19 3.59 -12.52 5.27
C ARG A 19 2.87 -11.28 5.81
N PHE A 20 1.92 -10.74 5.06
CA PHE A 20 1.25 -9.46 5.36
C PHE A 20 -0.29 -9.59 5.31
N PRO A 21 -0.91 -10.50 6.08
CA PRO A 21 -2.37 -10.70 6.01
C PRO A 21 -3.15 -9.45 6.47
N ILE A 22 -2.75 -8.82 7.57
CA ILE A 22 -3.45 -7.66 8.12
C ILE A 22 -3.31 -6.40 7.24
N PRO A 23 -2.11 -6.02 6.75
CA PRO A 23 -1.99 -4.92 5.79
C PRO A 23 -2.87 -5.11 4.55
N LEU A 24 -2.94 -6.33 4.00
CA LEU A 24 -3.77 -6.63 2.84
C LEU A 24 -5.27 -6.50 3.12
N LEU A 25 -5.75 -6.89 4.30
CA LEU A 25 -7.15 -6.69 4.67
C LEU A 25 -7.53 -5.21 4.66
N PHE A 26 -6.65 -4.34 5.16
CA PHE A 26 -6.85 -2.89 5.11
C PHE A 26 -6.77 -2.33 3.68
N ALA A 27 -5.88 -2.86 2.83
CA ALA A 27 -5.87 -2.49 1.40
C ALA A 27 -7.16 -2.88 0.69
N VAL A 28 -7.70 -4.08 0.97
CA VAL A 28 -8.98 -4.54 0.44
C VAL A 28 -10.11 -3.64 0.94
N LEU A 29 -10.14 -3.30 2.23
CA LEU A 29 -11.11 -2.37 2.80
C LEU A 29 -11.08 -1.01 2.11
N ALA A 30 -9.90 -0.39 1.97
CA ALA A 30 -9.78 0.89 1.29
C ALA A 30 -10.29 0.82 -0.15
N THR A 31 -9.89 -0.22 -0.88
CA THR A 31 -10.21 -0.38 -2.29
C THR A 31 -11.68 -0.66 -2.51
N SER A 32 -12.27 -1.57 -1.72
CA SER A 32 -13.70 -1.90 -1.83
C SER A 32 -14.56 -0.70 -1.47
N SER A 33 -14.18 0.08 -0.44
CA SER A 33 -14.85 1.33 -0.08
C SER A 33 -14.81 2.36 -1.21
N LEU A 34 -13.64 2.60 -1.81
CA LEU A 34 -13.50 3.54 -2.92
C LEU A 34 -14.27 3.09 -4.17
N ILE A 35 -14.25 1.79 -4.49
CA ILE A 35 -15.02 1.25 -5.62
C ILE A 35 -16.52 1.37 -5.36
N ALA A 36 -16.98 1.07 -4.14
CA ALA A 36 -18.39 1.20 -3.77
C ALA A 36 -18.88 2.65 -3.92
N LEU A 37 -18.07 3.65 -3.55
CA LEU A 37 -18.39 5.09 -3.75
C LEU A 37 -18.64 5.48 -5.21
N THR A 38 -18.17 4.67 -6.18
CA THR A 38 -18.44 4.92 -7.61
C THR A 38 -19.81 4.41 -8.07
N VAL A 39 -20.62 3.83 -7.18
CA VAL A 39 -21.98 3.35 -7.46
C VAL A 39 -22.98 4.48 -7.15
N LYS A 40 -23.73 4.94 -8.16
CA LYS A 40 -24.56 6.16 -8.10
C LYS A 40 -25.76 6.10 -7.15
N ASP A 41 -26.17 4.91 -6.68
CA ASP A 41 -27.40 4.72 -5.90
C ASP A 41 -27.18 4.68 -4.37
N LEU A 42 -25.99 5.06 -3.89
CA LEU A 42 -25.70 5.08 -2.46
C LEU A 42 -26.19 6.39 -1.81
N ASN A 43 -27.13 6.27 -0.87
CA ASN A 43 -27.60 7.39 -0.04
C ASN A 43 -26.44 8.03 0.74
N ASN A 44 -26.59 9.31 1.13
CA ASN A 44 -25.55 10.10 1.81
C ASN A 44 -24.92 9.41 3.04
N ILE A 45 -25.72 8.70 3.86
CA ILE A 45 -25.20 7.99 5.05
C ILE A 45 -24.21 6.89 4.67
N TYR A 46 -24.52 6.10 3.63
CA TYR A 46 -23.60 5.06 3.15
C TYR A 46 -22.33 5.65 2.56
N ASN A 47 -22.41 6.85 1.94
CA ASN A 47 -21.22 7.51 1.40
C ASN A 47 -20.25 7.93 2.50
N GLU A 48 -20.74 8.40 3.66
CA GLU A 48 -19.87 8.75 4.78
C GLU A 48 -19.11 7.53 5.32
N ASP A 49 -19.81 6.42 5.58
CA ASP A 49 -19.18 5.20 6.09
C ASP A 49 -18.17 4.59 5.11
N LEU A 50 -18.41 4.71 3.81
CA LEU A 50 -17.46 4.27 2.80
C LEU A 50 -16.22 5.18 2.75
N VAL A 51 -16.36 6.49 2.89
CA VAL A 51 -15.20 7.38 3.02
C VAL A 51 -14.41 7.04 4.29
N LYS A 52 -15.10 6.70 5.39
CA LYS A 52 -14.46 6.19 6.61
C LYS A 52 -13.68 4.91 6.36
N GLY A 53 -14.29 3.95 5.69
CA GLY A 53 -13.60 2.72 5.26
C GLY A 53 -12.37 3.00 4.39
N ALA A 54 -12.45 3.97 3.47
CA ALA A 54 -11.34 4.36 2.62
C ALA A 54 -10.14 4.91 3.40
N TYR A 55 -10.35 5.89 4.29
CA TYR A 55 -9.22 6.46 5.05
C TYR A 55 -8.71 5.51 6.13
N ILE A 56 -9.57 4.71 6.78
CA ILE A 56 -9.15 3.69 7.76
C ILE A 56 -8.36 2.59 7.07
N GLY A 57 -8.80 2.16 5.89
CA GLY A 57 -8.07 1.22 5.05
C GLY A 57 -6.67 1.73 4.72
N ASN A 58 -6.55 3.01 4.31
CA ASN A 58 -5.24 3.60 4.00
C ASN A 58 -4.33 3.71 5.25
N LEU A 59 -4.86 4.27 6.35
CA LEU A 59 -4.11 4.41 7.60
C LEU A 59 -3.71 3.04 8.17
N GLY A 60 -4.64 2.08 8.14
CA GLY A 60 -4.43 0.72 8.63
C GLY A 60 -3.41 -0.05 7.80
N LEU A 61 -3.42 0.10 6.48
CA LEU A 61 -2.40 -0.47 5.60
C LEU A 61 -0.99 -0.03 6.05
N ALA A 62 -0.76 1.27 6.18
CA ALA A 62 0.55 1.82 6.53
C ALA A 62 0.96 1.45 7.98
N LEU A 63 0.07 1.65 8.95
CA LEU A 63 0.36 1.40 10.37
C LEU A 63 0.62 -0.08 10.66
N THR A 64 -0.19 -0.98 10.11
CA THR A 64 0.00 -2.42 10.34
C THR A 64 1.16 -2.99 9.53
N LEU A 65 1.50 -2.39 8.38
CA LEU A 65 2.73 -2.74 7.67
C LEU A 65 3.97 -2.35 8.49
N ALA A 66 4.00 -1.14 9.04
CA ALA A 66 5.06 -0.71 9.94
C ALA A 66 5.23 -1.70 11.11
N PHE A 67 4.13 -2.08 11.77
CA PHE A 67 4.18 -3.08 12.84
C PHE A 67 4.66 -4.45 12.34
N ALA A 68 4.22 -4.91 11.17
CA ALA A 68 4.66 -6.19 10.60
C ALA A 68 6.18 -6.23 10.42
N LEU A 69 6.78 -5.16 9.89
CA LEU A 69 8.23 -5.04 9.71
C LEU A 69 8.97 -5.00 11.05
N PHE A 70 8.48 -4.23 12.02
CA PHE A 70 9.03 -4.19 13.37
C PHE A 70 8.98 -5.58 14.03
N ALA A 71 7.84 -6.27 13.94
CA ALA A 71 7.62 -7.57 14.54
C ALA A 71 8.47 -8.67 13.88
N GLU A 72 8.72 -8.56 12.57
CA GLU A 72 9.64 -9.43 11.83
C GLU A 72 11.07 -9.24 12.31
N ARG A 73 11.61 -8.00 12.30
CA ARG A 73 12.98 -7.71 12.77
C ARG A 73 13.20 -8.12 14.22
N ARG A 74 12.22 -7.91 15.10
CA ARG A 74 12.32 -8.25 16.53
C ARG A 74 11.97 -9.71 16.84
N LYS A 75 11.60 -10.51 15.83
CA LYS A 75 11.20 -11.92 15.95
C LYS A 75 10.14 -12.13 17.05
N LEU A 76 9.15 -11.24 17.10
CA LEU A 76 8.12 -11.28 18.14
C LEU A 76 7.32 -12.58 18.09
N LYS A 77 6.94 -13.09 19.28
CA LYS A 77 6.06 -14.26 19.43
C LYS A 77 4.68 -13.97 18.82
N ASN A 78 4.02 -15.02 18.33
CA ASN A 78 2.71 -14.88 17.68
C ASN A 78 1.62 -14.28 18.59
N SER A 79 1.65 -14.60 19.89
CA SER A 79 0.71 -14.01 20.87
C SER A 79 0.84 -12.49 20.97
N ILE A 80 2.06 -11.97 20.95
CA ILE A 80 2.33 -10.52 20.96
C ILE A 80 1.85 -9.89 19.64
N LYS A 81 2.14 -10.55 18.51
CA LYS A 81 1.67 -10.09 17.19
C LYS A 81 0.15 -9.97 17.15
N ILE A 82 -0.58 -10.96 17.67
CA ILE A 82 -2.04 -10.93 17.73
C ILE A 82 -2.51 -9.79 18.64
N GLY A 83 -1.99 -9.72 19.87
CA GLY A 83 -2.40 -8.69 20.84
C GLY A 83 -2.20 -7.27 20.34
N VAL A 84 -1.05 -6.98 19.73
CA VAL A 84 -0.76 -5.64 19.17
C VAL A 84 -1.61 -5.37 17.93
N ASN A 85 -1.78 -6.32 17.00
CA ASN A 85 -2.67 -6.10 15.85
C ASN A 85 -4.12 -5.84 16.30
N THR A 86 -4.62 -6.54 17.31
CA THR A 86 -5.94 -6.28 17.89
C THR A 86 -6.03 -4.86 18.45
N ALA A 87 -5.01 -4.41 19.19
CA ALA A 87 -4.95 -3.04 19.72
C ALA A 87 -4.89 -1.99 18.60
N LEU A 88 -4.12 -2.23 17.54
CA LEU A 88 -4.03 -1.34 16.37
C LEU A 88 -5.37 -1.27 15.63
N ILE A 89 -6.05 -2.39 15.43
CA ILE A 89 -7.38 -2.44 14.81
C ILE A 89 -8.39 -1.66 15.67
N ALA A 90 -8.38 -1.86 16.99
CA ALA A 90 -9.25 -1.13 17.91
C ALA A 90 -8.98 0.39 17.88
N PHE A 91 -7.70 0.79 17.83
CA PHE A 91 -7.29 2.19 17.66
C PHE A 91 -7.76 2.78 16.33
N LEU A 92 -7.56 2.08 15.21
CA LEU A 92 -8.02 2.54 13.89
C LEU A 92 -9.55 2.65 13.83
N PHE A 93 -10.25 1.72 14.47
CA PHE A 93 -11.71 1.75 14.56
C PHE A 93 -12.19 2.91 15.44
N SER A 94 -11.51 3.23 16.55
CA SER A 94 -11.88 4.39 17.38
C SER A 94 -11.73 5.72 16.63
N LEU A 95 -10.72 5.85 15.75
CA LEU A 95 -10.58 7.01 14.87
C LEU A 95 -11.80 7.22 13.95
N SER A 96 -12.53 6.17 13.60
CA SER A 96 -13.77 6.27 12.79
C SER A 96 -14.90 7.04 13.47
N PHE A 97 -14.95 6.99 14.81
CA PHE A 97 -15.94 7.69 15.63
C PHE A 97 -15.49 9.08 16.03
N ILE A 98 -14.17 9.27 16.20
CA ILE A 98 -13.59 10.54 16.63
C ILE A 98 -13.47 11.52 15.46
N LEU A 99 -13.01 11.04 14.29
CA LEU A 99 -12.77 11.88 13.13
C LEU A 99 -13.99 11.92 12.23
N ASN A 100 -14.60 13.10 12.13
CA ASN A 100 -15.61 13.42 11.14
C ASN A 100 -15.10 14.50 10.16
N PRO A 101 -14.52 14.13 9.00
CA PRO A 101 -14.02 15.09 8.02
C PRO A 101 -15.14 15.82 7.25
N PHE A 102 -16.39 15.38 7.35
CA PHE A 102 -17.55 16.03 6.70
C PHE A 102 -18.03 17.26 7.47
N GLU A 103 -17.91 17.23 8.79
CA GLU A 103 -18.31 18.35 9.66
C GLU A 103 -17.16 19.32 9.96
N LYS A 104 -15.92 18.81 10.05
CA LYS A 104 -14.77 19.58 10.51
C LYS A 104 -13.60 19.47 9.55
N ALA A 105 -13.33 20.54 8.79
CA ALA A 105 -12.20 20.61 7.87
C ALA A 105 -10.85 20.33 8.56
N ALA A 106 -10.69 20.71 9.84
CA ALA A 106 -9.49 20.39 10.62
C ALA A 106 -9.21 18.88 10.70
N HIS A 107 -10.24 18.03 10.68
CA HIS A 107 -10.06 16.57 10.68
C HIS A 107 -9.47 16.06 9.36
N ILE A 108 -9.67 16.74 8.24
CA ILE A 108 -8.99 16.40 6.97
C ILE A 108 -7.49 16.59 7.14
N LEU A 109 -7.04 17.70 7.75
CA LEU A 109 -5.63 17.93 8.04
C LEU A 109 -5.05 16.87 8.98
N ILE A 110 -5.78 16.48 10.02
CA ILE A 110 -5.36 15.41 10.94
C ILE A 110 -5.19 14.09 10.18
N LEU A 111 -6.14 13.73 9.31
CA LEU A 111 -6.05 12.51 8.50
C LEU A 111 -4.82 12.54 7.57
N LEU A 112 -4.53 13.69 6.95
CA LEU A 112 -3.34 13.85 6.10
C LEU A 112 -2.05 13.72 6.90
N ILE A 113 -1.97 14.33 8.08
CA ILE A 113 -0.81 14.23 8.98
C ILE A 113 -0.62 12.79 9.46
N LEU A 114 -1.69 12.10 9.85
CA LEU A 114 -1.63 10.69 10.25
C LEU A 114 -1.20 9.79 9.10
N ALA A 115 -1.73 10.01 7.89
CA ALA A 115 -1.34 9.25 6.72
C ALA A 115 0.15 9.44 6.43
N PHE A 116 0.64 10.68 6.44
CA PHE A 116 2.05 10.97 6.26
C PHE A 116 2.92 10.35 7.36
N ALA A 117 2.53 10.51 8.63
CA ALA A 117 3.26 9.96 9.77
C ALA A 117 3.34 8.43 9.73
N PHE A 118 2.26 7.72 9.36
CA PHE A 118 2.28 6.26 9.27
C PHE A 118 3.10 5.75 8.07
N HIS A 119 3.10 6.47 6.94
CA HIS A 119 3.98 6.13 5.83
C HIS A 119 5.46 6.33 6.20
N LEU A 120 5.79 7.41 6.91
CA LEU A 120 7.13 7.59 7.47
C LEU A 120 7.46 6.52 8.52
N LEU A 121 6.48 6.10 9.31
CA LEU A 121 6.69 5.03 10.29
C LEU A 121 7.14 3.73 9.62
N VAL A 122 6.63 3.38 8.43
CA VAL A 122 7.09 2.20 7.67
C VAL A 122 8.60 2.26 7.37
N SER A 123 9.13 3.45 7.10
CA SER A 123 10.56 3.67 6.79
C SER A 123 11.47 3.40 7.99
N VAL A 124 11.01 3.73 9.20
CA VAL A 124 11.80 3.61 10.44
C VAL A 124 11.49 2.33 11.23
N ALA A 125 10.29 1.76 11.09
CA ALA A 125 9.75 0.73 11.98
C ALA A 125 10.64 -0.48 12.20
N ALA A 126 11.37 -0.97 11.19
CA ALA A 126 12.26 -2.11 11.37
C ALA A 126 13.58 -1.71 12.07
N PHE A 127 14.11 -0.52 11.79
CA PHE A 127 15.47 -0.13 12.15
C PHE A 127 15.48 1.30 12.71
N HIS A 128 15.71 1.43 14.01
CA HIS A 128 15.70 2.72 14.71
C HIS A 128 16.97 2.96 15.55
N LYS A 129 17.88 1.98 15.63
CA LYS A 129 19.12 2.11 16.39
C LYS A 129 20.26 2.52 15.46
N THR A 130 21.22 3.27 15.99
CA THR A 130 22.41 3.74 15.28
C THR A 130 23.29 2.61 14.74
N GLU A 131 23.26 1.44 15.37
CA GLU A 131 23.98 0.24 14.92
C GLU A 131 23.40 -0.35 13.61
N ASP A 132 22.14 -0.04 13.28
CA ASP A 132 21.43 -0.58 12.11
C ASP A 132 21.55 0.32 10.86
N ASN A 133 22.42 1.35 10.86
CA ASN A 133 22.43 2.40 9.82
C ASN A 133 22.48 1.86 8.38
N GLN A 134 23.28 0.81 8.12
CA GLN A 134 23.37 0.19 6.79
C GLN A 134 22.08 -0.57 6.42
N ALA A 135 21.52 -1.35 7.34
CA ALA A 135 20.28 -2.10 7.12
C ALA A 135 19.08 -1.15 6.94
N PHE A 136 19.00 -0.09 7.75
CA PHE A 136 18.04 0.99 7.61
C PHE A 136 18.10 1.60 6.20
N TRP A 137 19.31 1.91 5.74
CA TRP A 137 19.51 2.47 4.41
C TRP A 137 19.07 1.49 3.29
N GLN A 138 19.49 0.22 3.36
CA GLN A 138 19.14 -0.77 2.34
C GLN A 138 17.62 -1.04 2.30
N LEU A 139 16.97 -1.13 3.46
CA LEU A 139 15.52 -1.26 3.54
C LEU A 139 14.85 -0.08 2.83
N ASN A 140 15.20 1.15 3.19
CA ASN A 140 14.57 2.34 2.63
C ASN A 140 14.82 2.51 1.13
N LYS A 141 16.04 2.25 0.67
CA LYS A 141 16.36 2.17 -0.76
C LYS A 141 15.47 1.14 -1.46
N SER A 142 15.33 -0.05 -0.89
CA SER A 142 14.52 -1.12 -1.49
C SER A 142 13.04 -0.72 -1.54
N LEU A 143 12.49 -0.19 -0.45
CA LEU A 143 11.11 0.28 -0.38
C LEU A 143 10.86 1.41 -1.38
N PHE A 144 11.77 2.38 -1.49
CA PHE A 144 11.66 3.49 -2.42
C PHE A 144 11.67 3.02 -3.89
N LEU A 145 12.65 2.19 -4.28
CA LEU A 145 12.69 1.62 -5.62
C LEU A 145 11.46 0.74 -5.90
N ARG A 146 10.97 0.03 -4.89
CA ARG A 146 9.78 -0.81 -5.03
C ARG A 146 8.50 0.01 -5.20
N PHE A 147 8.39 1.15 -4.52
CA PHE A 147 7.29 2.10 -4.70
C PHE A 147 7.29 2.71 -6.11
N LEU A 148 8.45 3.16 -6.61
CA LEU A 148 8.54 3.71 -7.96
C LEU A 148 8.23 2.66 -9.04
N THR A 149 8.77 1.45 -8.90
CA THR A 149 8.51 0.37 -9.85
C THR A 149 7.07 -0.14 -9.79
N SER A 150 6.44 -0.19 -8.60
CA SER A 150 5.02 -0.53 -8.48
C SER A 150 4.14 0.53 -9.15
N ALA A 151 4.42 1.81 -8.91
CA ALA A 151 3.68 2.91 -9.55
C ALA A 151 3.79 2.87 -11.08
N LEU A 152 5.01 2.69 -11.61
CA LEU A 152 5.24 2.57 -13.05
C LEU A 152 4.46 1.38 -13.64
N TYR A 153 4.54 0.20 -13.02
CA TYR A 153 3.86 -0.98 -13.53
C TYR A 153 2.33 -0.86 -13.42
N SER A 154 1.81 -0.25 -12.36
CA SER A 154 0.39 0.08 -12.23
C SER A 154 -0.08 1.02 -13.34
N ALA A 155 0.69 2.07 -13.65
CA ALA A 155 0.35 3.01 -14.71
C ALA A 155 0.34 2.33 -16.09
N VAL A 156 1.38 1.56 -16.41
CA VAL A 156 1.45 0.80 -17.68
C VAL A 156 0.31 -0.22 -17.78
N LEU A 157 0.02 -0.95 -16.71
CA LEU A 157 -1.09 -1.91 -16.66
C LEU A 157 -2.44 -1.22 -16.89
N PHE A 158 -2.66 -0.08 -16.22
CA PHE A 158 -3.89 0.69 -16.37
C PHE A 158 -4.07 1.21 -17.81
N ILE A 159 -3.02 1.78 -18.41
CA ILE A 159 -3.04 2.27 -19.79
C ILE A 159 -3.35 1.10 -20.74
N GLY A 160 -2.64 -0.03 -20.61
CA GLY A 160 -2.84 -1.20 -21.45
C GLY A 160 -4.25 -1.77 -21.37
N LEU A 161 -4.79 -1.93 -20.15
CA LEU A 161 -6.16 -2.41 -19.97
C LEU A 161 -7.21 -1.40 -20.42
N SER A 162 -6.97 -0.10 -20.23
CA SER A 162 -7.89 0.95 -20.70
C SER A 162 -7.97 0.97 -22.23
N ILE A 163 -6.84 0.80 -22.94
CA ILE A 163 -6.83 0.69 -24.40
C ILE A 163 -7.56 -0.57 -24.87
N ALA A 164 -7.40 -1.69 -24.17
CA ALA A 164 -8.12 -2.92 -24.49
C ALA A 164 -9.64 -2.76 -24.33
N ILE A 165 -10.07 -2.12 -23.23
CA ILE A 165 -11.48 -1.77 -22.98
C ILE A 165 -12.02 -0.87 -24.09
N LEU A 166 -11.29 0.19 -24.44
CA LEU A 166 -11.67 1.10 -25.52
C LEU A 166 -11.80 0.37 -26.87
N SER A 167 -10.88 -0.55 -27.16
CA SER A 167 -10.90 -1.34 -28.39
C SER A 167 -12.14 -2.23 -28.48
N ILE A 168 -12.55 -2.85 -27.36
CA ILE A 168 -13.79 -3.64 -27.28
C ILE A 168 -15.01 -2.74 -27.53
N GLN A 169 -15.03 -1.56 -26.89
CA GLN A 169 -16.11 -0.59 -27.06
C GLN A 169 -16.26 -0.14 -28.51
N VAL A 170 -15.16 0.09 -29.23
CA VAL A 170 -15.18 0.47 -30.65
C VAL A 170 -15.57 -0.72 -31.55
N LEU A 171 -15.01 -1.91 -31.31
CA LEU A 171 -15.22 -3.07 -32.18
C LEU A 171 -16.65 -3.62 -32.11
N PHE A 172 -17.26 -3.55 -30.93
CA PHE A 172 -18.59 -4.10 -30.67
C PHE A 172 -19.67 -3.03 -30.44
N ASP A 173 -19.35 -1.74 -30.64
CA ASP A 173 -20.23 -0.60 -30.41
C ASP A 173 -20.93 -0.61 -29.02
N THR A 174 -20.20 -1.05 -27.98
CA THR A 174 -20.77 -1.18 -26.63
C THR A 174 -20.61 0.11 -25.83
N LYS A 175 -21.68 0.61 -25.23
CA LYS A 175 -21.65 1.80 -24.36
C LYS A 175 -21.41 1.40 -22.90
N TRP A 176 -20.15 1.44 -22.46
CA TRP A 176 -19.81 1.23 -21.05
C TRP A 176 -19.84 2.55 -20.27
N SER A 177 -20.16 2.47 -18.98
CA SER A 177 -20.08 3.63 -18.08
C SER A 177 -18.62 4.07 -17.92
N GLU A 178 -18.35 5.37 -17.98
CA GLU A 178 -17.02 5.95 -17.71
C GLU A 178 -16.46 5.55 -16.33
N SER A 179 -17.34 5.23 -15.37
CA SER A 179 -16.95 4.71 -14.06
C SER A 179 -16.12 3.43 -14.12
N ILE A 180 -16.15 2.68 -15.23
CA ILE A 180 -15.33 1.48 -15.41
C ILE A 180 -13.84 1.79 -15.36
N TYR A 181 -13.40 2.90 -15.96
CA TYR A 181 -11.98 3.30 -15.95
C TYR A 181 -11.55 3.71 -14.55
N LEU A 182 -12.40 4.42 -13.82
CA LEU A 182 -12.12 4.77 -12.42
C LEU A 182 -12.05 3.52 -11.53
N ARG A 183 -12.99 2.58 -11.67
CA ARG A 183 -12.97 1.31 -10.90
C ARG A 183 -11.74 0.47 -11.23
N LEU A 184 -11.35 0.41 -12.50
CA LEU A 184 -10.13 -0.26 -12.94
C LEU A 184 -8.90 0.38 -12.30
N TRP A 185 -8.80 1.72 -12.32
CA TRP A 185 -7.72 2.45 -11.68
C TRP A 185 -7.65 2.16 -10.18
N LEU A 186 -8.78 2.25 -9.47
CA LEU A 186 -8.87 1.97 -8.04
C LEU A 186 -8.45 0.54 -7.70
N PHE A 187 -8.87 -0.45 -8.50
CA PHE A 187 -8.45 -1.84 -8.31
C PHE A 187 -6.94 -2.02 -8.54
N ILE A 188 -6.39 -1.40 -9.58
CA ILE A 188 -4.97 -1.51 -9.90
C ILE A 188 -4.11 -0.84 -8.84
N VAL A 189 -4.47 0.36 -8.37
CA VAL A 189 -3.72 1.08 -7.33
C VAL A 189 -3.93 0.46 -5.95
N GLY A 190 -5.14 0.00 -5.64
CA GLY A 190 -5.47 -0.53 -4.33
C GLY A 190 -4.99 -1.97 -4.10
N ILE A 191 -5.16 -2.85 -5.09
CA ILE A 191 -4.87 -4.28 -4.96
C ILE A 191 -3.57 -4.66 -5.67
N PHE A 192 -3.48 -4.43 -6.98
CA PHE A 192 -2.32 -4.85 -7.76
C PHE A 192 -1.04 -4.15 -7.30
N ASN A 193 -1.07 -2.81 -7.13
CA ASN A 193 0.08 -2.05 -6.66
C ASN A 193 0.53 -2.53 -5.28
N THR A 194 -0.40 -2.71 -4.35
CA THR A 194 -0.10 -3.16 -2.99
C THR A 194 0.53 -4.56 -2.98
N LEU A 195 -0.03 -5.52 -3.70
CA LEU A 195 0.55 -6.87 -3.83
C LEU A 195 1.94 -6.82 -4.48
N PHE A 196 2.08 -6.04 -5.55
CA PHE A 196 3.36 -5.87 -6.23
C PHE A 196 4.38 -5.20 -5.30
N PHE A 197 4.00 -4.15 -4.57
CA PHE A 197 4.86 -3.48 -3.63
C PHE A 197 5.32 -4.42 -2.51
N LEU A 198 4.38 -5.05 -1.81
CA LEU A 198 4.65 -5.93 -0.67
C LEU A 198 5.46 -7.18 -1.05
N SER A 199 5.33 -7.69 -2.28
CA SER A 199 6.14 -8.82 -2.76
C SER A 199 7.63 -8.50 -2.92
N GLY A 200 8.00 -7.22 -3.02
CA GLY A 200 9.39 -6.78 -3.11
C GLY A 200 9.97 -6.23 -1.82
N VAL A 201 9.23 -6.29 -0.71
CA VAL A 201 9.77 -5.96 0.61
C VAL A 201 10.85 -6.99 0.97
N PRO A 202 12.09 -6.59 1.31
CA PRO A 202 13.19 -7.53 1.54
C PRO A 202 12.89 -8.58 2.61
N LYS A 203 13.43 -9.78 2.45
CA LYS A 203 13.40 -10.87 3.45
C LYS A 203 14.62 -11.80 3.25
N PRO A 204 15.25 -12.33 4.32
CA PRO A 204 15.05 -11.95 5.72
C PRO A 204 15.58 -10.54 6.00
N LEU A 205 14.98 -9.81 6.94
CA LEU A 205 15.42 -8.44 7.27
C LEU A 205 16.80 -8.43 7.94
N GLU A 206 17.21 -9.55 8.53
CA GLU A 206 18.45 -9.71 9.27
C GLU A 206 19.71 -9.67 8.39
N THR A 207 19.61 -10.06 7.12
CA THR A 207 20.77 -10.14 6.21
C THR A 207 20.98 -8.84 5.41
N LEU A 208 20.20 -7.79 5.69
CA LEU A 208 20.29 -6.51 4.97
C LEU A 208 21.62 -5.77 5.20
N GLU A 209 22.36 -6.11 6.26
CA GLU A 209 23.70 -5.56 6.54
C GLU A 209 24.76 -6.07 5.55
N GLU A 210 24.56 -7.23 4.92
CA GLU A 210 25.54 -7.89 4.06
C GLU A 210 25.49 -7.40 2.60
N GLU A 211 24.40 -6.73 2.18
CA GLU A 211 24.22 -6.23 0.83
C GLU A 211 24.96 -4.89 0.61
N GLN A 212 26.13 -4.94 -0.03
CA GLN A 212 26.99 -3.76 -0.27
C GLN A 212 26.75 -3.01 -1.60
N SER A 213 25.83 -3.47 -2.46
CA SER A 213 25.67 -2.84 -3.78
C SER A 213 24.80 -1.56 -3.70
N TYR A 214 25.44 -0.40 -3.81
CA TYR A 214 24.75 0.89 -3.95
C TYR A 214 24.45 1.16 -5.44
N PRO A 215 23.18 1.25 -5.88
CA PRO A 215 22.87 1.40 -7.30
C PRO A 215 23.29 2.79 -7.75
N LYS A 216 24.09 2.86 -8.80
CA LYS A 216 24.61 4.12 -9.36
C LYS A 216 23.50 5.15 -9.62
N GLY A 217 22.31 4.71 -10.05
CA GLY A 217 21.16 5.60 -10.28
C GLY A 217 20.65 6.27 -9.00
N LEU A 218 20.58 5.54 -7.89
CA LEU A 218 20.14 6.13 -6.61
C LEU A 218 21.19 7.07 -6.04
N LYS A 219 22.49 6.79 -6.26
CA LYS A 219 23.59 7.71 -5.93
C LYS A 219 23.43 9.05 -6.59
N ILE A 220 23.14 9.02 -7.89
CA ILE A 220 22.99 10.23 -8.69
C ILE A 220 21.74 10.98 -8.23
N PHE A 221 20.62 10.30 -7.98
CA PHE A 221 19.41 10.94 -7.48
C PHE A 221 19.62 11.61 -6.12
N THR A 222 20.22 10.93 -5.14
CA THR A 222 20.45 11.51 -3.81
C THR A 222 21.44 12.67 -3.84
N GLN A 223 22.54 12.54 -4.59
CA GLN A 223 23.58 13.57 -4.66
C GLN A 223 23.16 14.81 -5.45
N TYR A 224 22.39 14.64 -6.52
CA TYR A 224 22.09 15.74 -7.46
C TYR A 224 20.64 16.22 -7.41
N VAL A 225 19.74 15.58 -6.66
CA VAL A 225 18.32 16.00 -6.59
C VAL A 225 17.87 16.28 -5.16
N LEU A 226 18.28 15.47 -4.18
CA LEU A 226 17.82 15.60 -2.78
C LEU A 226 18.67 16.56 -1.92
N ILE A 227 19.96 16.73 -2.24
CA ILE A 227 20.89 17.60 -1.50
C ILE A 227 20.98 19.02 -2.13
N LEU A 228 20.29 19.26 -3.25
CA LEU A 228 20.10 20.60 -3.80
C LEU A 228 19.14 21.43 -2.95
#